data_AF-A0A9R0T632-F1
#
_entry.id   AF-A0A9R0T632-F1
#
_cell.length_a   1.000
_cell.length_b   1.000
_cell.length_c   1.000
_cell.angle_alpha   90.00
_cell.angle_beta   90.00
_cell.angle_gamma   90.00
#
_symmetry.space_group_name_H-M   'P 1'
#
loop_
_entity.id
_entity.type
_entity.pdbx_description
1 polymer ?
#
loop_
_entity_poly.entity_id
_entity_poly.type
_entity_poly.pdbx_seq_one_letter_code
_entity_poly.pdbx_strand_id
1 'polypeptide(L)'
;MGSAMDHVGAAGGRAKKASGGSQLWKKALLHSSLCFVMGFFTGFAPSSVSDWRSVSPAGVGSSHIVKTPQVIASGAAMDRSLLARDAAARIGGVPRPLLVVVTTTESTPTAAGERAAMLTRMAHTLRLVPPPLLWLVVEAAPDVPATAKLLRDTGILYRHLTYKENFTAAEVAAGKERHHQRNTALEHIERHRLAAIVHFAGLGDVYELRFFDQLRQISTFGAWPVARMSRNERKVVIQGPACSSSKVLGWFSRDLMSNGTAGTGGGTAATSPEIDVHGFAFNSSVLWDPERWGRYPTSEPDKTR
;
A
#
# COMPACT_ATOMS: atom_id res chain seq x y z
N MET A 1 56.39 -34.85 11.92
CA MET A 1 56.46 -35.68 13.14
C MET A 1 55.17 -35.36 13.91
N GLY A 2 54.06 -36.12 13.88
CA GLY A 2 53.88 -37.57 13.82
C GLY A 2 54.59 -38.21 15.02
N SER A 3 54.00 -38.92 15.96
CA SER A 3 52.62 -39.36 16.25
C SER A 3 52.64 -39.89 17.70
N ALA A 4 51.46 -39.96 18.32
CA ALA A 4 50.97 -40.96 19.31
C ALA A 4 51.92 -41.59 20.36
N MET A 5 51.45 -41.64 21.61
CA MET A 5 51.05 -42.94 22.19
C MET A 5 50.18 -42.76 23.45
N ASP A 6 49.13 -43.58 23.47
CA ASP A 6 48.11 -43.72 24.49
C ASP A 6 48.58 -44.45 25.76
N HIS A 7 47.73 -44.33 26.79
CA HIS A 7 47.16 -45.41 27.61
C HIS A 7 47.46 -45.49 29.12
N VAL A 8 46.33 -45.37 29.86
CA VAL A 8 45.84 -46.16 31.00
C VAL A 8 46.08 -45.63 32.42
N GLY A 9 44.95 -45.40 33.10
CA GLY A 9 44.82 -45.33 34.55
C GLY A 9 43.34 -45.33 34.95
N ALA A 10 42.82 -46.50 35.30
CA ALA A 10 41.44 -46.73 35.74
C ALA A 10 41.31 -46.65 37.27
N ALA A 11 40.27 -45.99 37.78
CA ALA A 11 39.54 -46.25 39.04
C ALA A 11 38.47 -45.14 39.15
N GLY A 12 37.17 -45.41 39.23
CA GLY A 12 36.52 -46.16 40.28
C GLY A 12 35.72 -45.19 41.16
N GLY A 13 34.48 -44.86 40.79
CA GLY A 13 33.65 -43.90 41.53
C GLY A 13 32.19 -43.93 41.10
N ARG A 14 31.40 -44.83 41.70
CA ARG A 14 29.97 -45.02 41.48
C ARG A 14 29.18 -43.89 42.15
N ALA A 15 28.66 -42.93 41.39
CA ALA A 15 27.68 -41.96 41.87
C ALA A 15 26.28 -42.28 41.29
N LYS A 16 25.34 -42.65 42.17
CA LYS A 16 23.93 -42.88 41.87
C LYS A 16 23.30 -41.58 41.37
N LYS A 17 22.78 -41.54 40.13
CA LYS A 17 21.96 -40.42 39.63
C LYS A 17 20.49 -40.81 39.66
N ALA A 18 19.71 -40.03 40.41
CA ALA A 18 18.33 -40.28 40.76
C ALA A 18 17.39 -40.38 39.53
N SER A 19 16.64 -41.48 39.45
CA SER A 19 15.50 -41.67 38.55
C SER A 19 14.30 -40.89 39.07
N GLY A 20 14.34 -39.55 38.96
CA GLY A 20 13.25 -38.65 39.35
C GLY A 20 12.68 -37.79 38.20
N GLY A 21 13.46 -37.55 37.14
CA GLY A 21 13.11 -36.58 36.09
C GLY A 21 12.13 -37.09 35.02
N SER A 22 12.08 -38.40 34.77
CA SER A 22 11.30 -38.97 33.67
C SER A 22 9.79 -38.97 33.92
N GLN A 23 9.34 -38.98 35.18
CA GLN A 23 7.91 -38.96 35.51
C GLN A 23 7.32 -37.55 35.52
N LEU A 24 8.10 -36.52 35.88
CA LEU A 24 7.63 -35.14 35.96
C LEU A 24 7.35 -34.56 34.56
N TRP A 25 8.23 -34.81 33.59
CA TRP A 25 8.01 -34.36 32.21
C TRP A 25 6.87 -35.11 31.53
N LYS A 26 6.68 -36.41 31.82
CA LYS A 26 5.52 -37.16 31.36
C LYS A 26 4.20 -36.60 31.92
N LYS A 27 4.18 -36.21 33.20
CA LYS A 27 3.02 -35.56 33.83
C LYS A 27 2.75 -34.17 33.22
N ALA A 28 3.78 -33.39 32.94
CA ALA A 28 3.64 -32.08 32.31
C ALA A 28 3.11 -32.18 30.87
N LEU A 29 3.60 -33.14 30.09
CA LEU A 29 3.12 -33.39 28.72
C LEU A 29 1.67 -33.88 28.70
N LEU A 30 1.27 -34.75 29.64
CA LEU A 30 -0.11 -35.19 29.79
C LEU A 30 -1.04 -34.04 30.20
N HIS A 31 -0.61 -33.18 31.11
CA HIS A 31 -1.41 -32.02 31.52
C HIS A 31 -1.54 -30.99 30.40
N SER A 32 -0.45 -30.74 29.66
CA SER A 32 -0.46 -29.83 28.51
C SER A 32 -1.33 -30.37 27.38
N SER A 33 -1.29 -31.67 27.10
CA SER A 33 -2.15 -32.26 26.06
C SER A 33 -3.62 -32.28 26.48
N LEU A 34 -3.92 -32.54 27.75
CA LEU A 34 -5.29 -32.52 28.27
C LEU A 34 -5.90 -31.11 28.16
N CYS A 35 -5.16 -30.06 28.55
CA CYS A 35 -5.62 -28.68 28.38
C CYS A 35 -5.83 -28.30 26.92
N PHE A 36 -4.96 -28.74 26.01
CA PHE A 36 -5.11 -28.49 24.58
C PHE A 36 -6.36 -29.15 24.00
N VAL A 37 -6.62 -30.41 24.36
CA VAL A 37 -7.81 -31.14 23.90
C VAL A 37 -9.08 -30.49 24.47
N MET A 38 -9.09 -30.13 25.75
CA MET A 38 -10.24 -29.45 26.37
C MET A 38 -10.52 -28.10 25.70
N GLY A 39 -9.48 -27.31 25.45
CA GLY A 39 -9.55 -26.04 24.72
C GLY A 39 -10.07 -26.19 23.28
N PHE A 40 -9.55 -27.19 22.54
CA PHE A 40 -9.97 -27.49 21.18
C PHE A 40 -11.46 -27.80 21.08
N PHE A 41 -12.00 -28.63 21.98
CA PHE A 41 -13.42 -28.97 21.98
C PHE A 41 -14.31 -27.84 22.51
N THR A 42 -13.84 -27.01 23.45
CA THR A 42 -14.58 -25.80 23.86
C THR A 42 -14.62 -24.73 22.77
N GLY A 43 -13.66 -24.71 21.84
CA GLY A 43 -13.62 -23.78 20.71
C GLY A 43 -14.63 -24.08 19.59
N PHE A 44 -15.21 -25.29 19.58
CA PHE A 44 -16.22 -25.72 18.60
C PHE A 44 -17.61 -25.96 19.21
N ALA A 45 -17.80 -25.73 20.51
CA ALA A 45 -19.12 -25.77 21.13
C ALA A 45 -19.89 -24.48 20.80
N PRO A 46 -21.07 -24.54 20.14
CA PRO A 46 -21.91 -23.35 19.98
C PRO A 46 -22.42 -22.95 21.36
N SER A 47 -21.96 -21.83 21.90
CA SER A 47 -22.55 -21.26 23.11
C SER A 47 -23.95 -20.76 22.77
N SER A 48 -24.94 -21.62 23.03
CA SER A 48 -26.36 -21.31 22.99
C SER A 48 -26.68 -20.24 24.04
N VAL A 49 -26.86 -19.00 23.59
CA VAL A 49 -27.69 -18.02 24.31
C VAL A 49 -29.06 -18.02 23.61
N SER A 50 -29.98 -18.79 24.16
CA SER A 50 -31.39 -18.77 23.76
C SER A 50 -32.10 -17.73 24.63
N ASP A 51 -32.72 -16.72 24.01
CA ASP A 51 -34.18 -16.56 24.02
C ASP A 51 -34.63 -15.13 23.69
N TRP A 52 -35.37 -15.00 22.59
CA TRP A 52 -36.69 -14.35 22.60
C TRP A 52 -37.56 -14.83 21.43
N ARG A 53 -38.44 -15.79 21.78
CA ARG A 53 -39.85 -15.98 21.41
C ARG A 53 -40.33 -15.72 19.96
N SER A 54 -40.69 -16.85 19.32
CA SER A 54 -41.95 -17.18 18.62
C SER A 54 -42.40 -16.44 17.34
N VAL A 55 -42.13 -17.08 16.18
CA VAL A 55 -43.08 -17.70 15.21
C VAL A 55 -44.50 -17.07 15.17
N SER A 56 -44.96 -16.44 14.07
CA SER A 56 -45.50 -17.10 12.86
C SER A 56 -45.75 -16.14 11.68
N PRO A 57 -45.96 -16.67 10.44
CA PRO A 57 -45.93 -15.91 9.19
C PRO A 57 -47.32 -15.48 8.68
N ALA A 58 -47.37 -14.41 7.87
CA ALA A 58 -48.25 -14.27 6.69
C ALA A 58 -48.18 -12.86 6.09
N GLY A 59 -47.98 -12.79 4.76
CA GLY A 59 -48.85 -12.04 3.86
C GLY A 59 -48.79 -10.49 3.80
N VAL A 60 -48.38 -10.02 2.62
CA VAL A 60 -48.97 -8.92 1.83
C VAL A 60 -48.93 -7.49 2.40
N GLY A 61 -48.13 -6.65 1.73
CA GLY A 61 -48.55 -5.32 1.30
C GLY A 61 -48.41 -4.14 2.27
N SER A 62 -47.94 -3.04 1.70
CA SER A 62 -48.07 -1.65 2.14
C SER A 62 -46.90 -1.01 2.90
N SER A 63 -46.48 0.11 2.31
CA SER A 63 -45.49 1.08 2.71
C SER A 63 -45.69 1.61 4.13
N HIS A 64 -44.68 1.52 4.99
CA HIS A 64 -44.56 2.39 6.16
C HIS A 64 -43.11 2.78 6.44
N ILE A 65 -42.95 4.10 6.60
CA ILE A 65 -41.73 4.82 6.97
C ILE A 65 -41.18 4.28 8.30
N VAL A 66 -39.94 3.79 8.29
CA VAL A 66 -39.22 3.41 9.51
C VAL A 66 -38.41 4.62 10.01
N LYS A 67 -38.88 5.20 11.12
CA LYS A 67 -38.13 6.13 11.96
C LYS A 67 -36.89 5.43 12.52
N THR A 68 -35.73 6.05 12.34
CA THR A 68 -34.47 5.64 12.97
C THR A 68 -34.53 5.80 14.49
N PRO A 69 -34.05 4.82 15.30
CA PRO A 69 -33.86 5.03 16.72
C PRO A 69 -32.57 5.82 16.96
N GLN A 70 -32.66 6.85 17.79
CA GLN A 70 -31.53 7.58 18.33
C GLN A 70 -30.66 6.65 19.16
N VAL A 71 -29.40 6.47 18.76
CA VAL A 71 -28.38 5.82 19.58
C VAL A 71 -27.79 6.88 20.51
N ILE A 72 -27.98 6.65 21.80
CA ILE A 72 -27.38 7.38 22.91
C ILE A 72 -25.86 7.27 22.80
N ALA A 73 -25.20 8.43 22.75
CA ALA A 73 -23.75 8.54 22.75
C ALA A 73 -23.17 8.14 24.12
N SER A 74 -22.42 7.04 24.17
CA SER A 74 -21.51 6.72 25.27
C SER A 74 -20.07 6.84 24.77
N GLY A 75 -19.24 7.51 25.57
CA GLY A 75 -18.00 8.13 25.15
C GLY A 75 -16.91 7.19 24.64
N ALA A 76 -16.45 7.48 23.43
CA ALA A 76 -15.05 7.37 23.05
C ALA A 76 -14.68 8.73 22.43
N ALA A 77 -13.81 9.48 23.11
CA ALA A 77 -13.32 10.76 22.62
C ALA A 77 -12.38 10.52 21.42
N MET A 78 -12.95 10.24 20.25
CA MET A 78 -12.24 10.46 18.99
C MET A 78 -12.10 11.97 18.80
N ASP A 79 -10.88 12.37 18.49
CA ASP A 79 -10.43 13.75 18.35
C ASP A 79 -11.27 14.53 17.31
N ARG A 80 -12.35 15.17 17.79
CA ARG A 80 -13.25 16.03 17.01
C ARG A 80 -12.53 17.23 16.38
N SER A 81 -11.28 17.49 16.78
CA SER A 81 -10.40 18.51 16.22
C SER A 81 -10.19 18.33 14.71
N LEU A 82 -9.97 17.09 14.23
CA LEU A 82 -9.69 16.85 12.81
C LEU A 82 -10.92 17.07 11.92
N LEU A 83 -12.08 16.59 12.35
CA LEU A 83 -13.36 16.82 11.64
C LEU A 83 -13.77 18.30 11.67
N ALA A 84 -13.49 19.00 12.78
CA ALA A 84 -13.72 20.44 12.87
C ALA A 84 -12.76 21.25 11.98
N ARG A 85 -11.53 20.78 11.77
CA ARG A 85 -10.54 21.41 10.89
C ARG A 85 -10.89 21.27 9.41
N ASP A 86 -11.43 20.13 9.00
CA ASP A 86 -12.00 19.94 7.65
C ASP A 86 -13.30 20.73 7.44
N ALA A 87 -14.13 20.89 8.48
CA ALA A 87 -15.28 21.78 8.43
C ALA A 87 -14.85 23.26 8.35
N ALA A 88 -13.79 23.68 9.07
CA ALA A 88 -13.24 25.02 8.98
C ALA A 88 -12.59 25.32 7.61
N ALA A 89 -11.97 24.32 6.96
CA ALA A 89 -11.48 24.46 5.59
C ALA A 89 -12.61 24.71 4.56
N ARG A 90 -13.83 24.24 4.84
CA ARG A 90 -15.03 24.53 4.02
C ARG A 90 -15.53 25.96 4.19
N ILE A 91 -15.18 26.65 5.29
CA ILE A 91 -15.62 28.02 5.59
C ILE A 91 -14.77 29.07 4.83
N GLY A 92 -13.62 28.67 4.28
CA GLY A 92 -12.69 29.51 3.50
C GLY A 92 -12.76 29.41 1.97
N GLY A 93 -13.84 28.85 1.40
CA GLY A 93 -14.26 29.10 0.01
C GLY A 93 -13.42 28.55 -1.16
N VAL A 94 -12.24 27.96 -0.95
CA VAL A 94 -11.47 27.35 -2.06
C VAL A 94 -11.74 25.84 -2.13
N PRO A 95 -12.30 25.33 -3.25
CA PRO A 95 -12.48 23.89 -3.44
C PRO A 95 -11.14 23.16 -3.39
N ARG A 96 -11.03 22.19 -2.48
CA ARG A 96 -9.86 21.32 -2.37
C ARG A 96 -9.72 20.49 -3.67
N PRO A 97 -8.54 20.45 -4.32
CA PRO A 97 -8.35 19.68 -5.55
C PRO A 97 -8.65 18.18 -5.33
N LEU A 98 -9.27 17.55 -6.34
CA LEU A 98 -9.43 16.10 -6.40
C LEU A 98 -8.06 15.44 -6.46
N LEU A 99 -7.82 14.47 -5.58
CA LEU A 99 -6.69 13.55 -5.72
C LEU A 99 -7.13 12.30 -6.46
N VAL A 100 -6.42 11.95 -7.53
CA VAL A 100 -6.57 10.68 -8.24
C VAL A 100 -5.33 9.84 -7.95
N VAL A 101 -5.52 8.76 -7.20
CA VAL A 101 -4.45 7.79 -6.91
C VAL A 101 -4.62 6.62 -7.86
N VAL A 102 -3.62 6.36 -8.70
CA VAL A 102 -3.62 5.25 -9.68
C VAL A 102 -2.79 4.10 -9.13
N THR A 103 -3.38 2.92 -8.98
CA THR A 103 -2.69 1.70 -8.55
C THR A 103 -2.78 0.62 -9.63
N THR A 104 -1.61 0.15 -10.07
CA THR A 104 -1.46 -0.98 -10.99
C THR A 104 -1.25 -2.27 -10.20
N THR A 105 -1.99 -3.33 -10.52
CA THR A 105 -1.97 -4.57 -9.71
C THR A 105 -1.17 -5.72 -10.30
N GLU A 106 -0.62 -5.58 -11.52
CA GLU A 106 0.18 -6.56 -12.30
C GLU A 106 -0.30 -8.02 -12.23
N SER A 107 -0.44 -8.70 -13.37
CA SER A 107 -0.92 -10.10 -13.38
C SER A 107 0.10 -11.12 -12.85
N THR A 108 1.29 -10.69 -12.42
CA THR A 108 2.32 -11.62 -11.90
C THR A 108 1.71 -12.55 -10.85
N PRO A 109 2.05 -13.86 -10.87
CA PRO A 109 1.62 -14.80 -9.85
C PRO A 109 2.36 -14.48 -8.54
N THR A 110 1.95 -13.39 -7.89
CA THR A 110 2.19 -13.16 -6.49
C THR A 110 1.48 -14.27 -5.73
N ALA A 111 2.08 -14.77 -4.65
CA ALA A 111 1.43 -15.75 -3.79
C ALA A 111 0.01 -15.26 -3.49
N ALA A 112 -0.99 -16.08 -3.82
CA ALA A 112 -2.41 -15.73 -3.76
C ALA A 112 -2.75 -15.25 -2.34
N GLY A 113 -2.76 -13.93 -2.14
CA GLY A 113 -2.85 -13.31 -0.82
C GLY A 113 -2.03 -12.03 -0.68
N GLU A 114 -0.82 -11.96 -1.26
CA GLU A 114 0.02 -10.75 -1.18
C GLU A 114 -0.70 -9.56 -1.84
N ARG A 115 -1.25 -9.73 -3.05
CA ARG A 115 -2.00 -8.68 -3.75
C ARG A 115 -3.17 -8.15 -2.93
N ALA A 116 -4.01 -9.05 -2.41
CA ALA A 116 -5.16 -8.68 -1.60
C ALA A 116 -4.75 -7.95 -0.31
N ALA A 117 -3.69 -8.42 0.37
CA ALA A 117 -3.15 -7.77 1.56
C ALA A 117 -2.64 -6.35 1.25
N MET A 118 -1.93 -6.16 0.13
CA MET A 118 -1.41 -4.87 -0.29
C MET A 118 -2.52 -3.88 -0.67
N LEU A 119 -3.53 -4.34 -1.44
CA LEU A 119 -4.73 -3.53 -1.74
C LEU A 119 -5.48 -3.14 -0.46
N THR A 120 -5.64 -4.06 0.48
CA THR A 120 -6.30 -3.80 1.77
C THR A 120 -5.53 -2.75 2.56
N ARG A 121 -4.20 -2.85 2.62
CA ARG A 121 -3.34 -1.86 3.29
C ARG A 121 -3.42 -0.49 2.63
N MET A 122 -3.39 -0.43 1.30
CA MET A 122 -3.57 0.80 0.54
C MET A 122 -4.93 1.43 0.83
N ALA A 123 -6.00 0.63 0.80
CA ALA A 123 -7.35 1.08 1.10
C ALA A 123 -7.44 1.69 2.51
N HIS A 124 -6.91 1.01 3.53
CA HIS A 124 -6.89 1.57 4.89
C HIS A 124 -6.15 2.91 4.97
N THR A 125 -5.07 3.09 4.21
CA THR A 125 -4.35 4.36 4.14
C THR A 125 -5.19 5.44 3.46
N LEU A 126 -5.73 5.16 2.27
CA LEU A 126 -6.52 6.12 1.48
C LEU A 126 -7.84 6.49 2.16
N ARG A 127 -8.44 5.60 2.95
CA ARG A 127 -9.64 5.88 3.75
C ARG A 127 -9.42 6.97 4.80
N LEU A 128 -8.18 7.16 5.26
CA LEU A 128 -7.82 8.20 6.22
C LEU A 128 -7.50 9.54 5.54
N VAL A 129 -7.41 9.58 4.22
CA VAL A 129 -7.15 10.81 3.46
C VAL A 129 -8.45 11.60 3.33
N PRO A 130 -8.49 12.89 3.71
CA PRO A 130 -9.68 13.72 3.57
C PRO A 130 -10.20 13.73 2.12
N PRO A 131 -11.51 13.75 1.84
CA PRO A 131 -12.03 13.92 0.48
C PRO A 131 -11.78 15.35 -0.06
N PRO A 132 -11.81 15.57 -1.39
CA PRO A 132 -12.12 14.60 -2.44
C PRO A 132 -10.91 13.73 -2.86
N LEU A 133 -11.13 12.42 -2.91
CA LEU A 133 -10.17 11.41 -3.38
C LEU A 133 -10.89 10.37 -4.24
N LEU A 134 -10.27 9.99 -5.36
CA LEU A 134 -10.69 8.92 -6.24
C LEU A 134 -9.54 7.91 -6.38
N TRP A 135 -9.82 6.65 -6.07
CA TRP A 135 -8.87 5.56 -6.26
C TRP A 135 -9.12 4.85 -7.61
N LEU A 136 -8.17 4.92 -8.53
CA LEU A 136 -8.20 4.19 -9.79
C LEU A 136 -7.38 2.91 -9.64
N VAL A 137 -8.04 1.76 -9.67
CA VAL A 137 -7.38 0.45 -9.64
C VAL A 137 -7.46 -0.17 -11.02
N VAL A 138 -6.32 -0.53 -11.59
CA VAL A 138 -6.22 -1.14 -12.92
C VAL A 138 -5.69 -2.56 -12.79
N GLU A 139 -6.41 -3.53 -13.35
CA GLU A 139 -6.02 -4.94 -13.29
C GLU A 139 -6.42 -5.73 -14.56
N ALA A 140 -5.88 -6.94 -14.69
CA ALA A 140 -6.24 -7.84 -15.77
C ALA A 140 -7.69 -8.34 -15.60
N ALA A 141 -8.45 -8.47 -16.70
CA ALA A 141 -9.86 -8.89 -16.66
C ALA A 141 -10.14 -10.19 -15.87
N PRO A 142 -9.28 -11.23 -15.85
CA PRO A 142 -9.50 -12.44 -15.06
C PRO A 142 -9.50 -12.23 -13.54
N ASP A 143 -8.79 -11.22 -13.03
CA ASP A 143 -8.60 -10.99 -11.59
C ASP A 143 -9.77 -10.21 -10.94
N VAL A 144 -10.58 -9.57 -11.78
CA VAL A 144 -11.68 -8.65 -11.42
C VAL A 144 -12.62 -9.19 -10.34
N PRO A 145 -13.12 -10.44 -10.38
CA PRO A 145 -14.12 -10.89 -9.39
C PRO A 145 -13.59 -10.85 -7.96
N ALA A 146 -12.31 -11.20 -7.75
CA ALA A 146 -11.68 -11.21 -6.43
C ALA A 146 -11.45 -9.78 -5.93
N THR A 147 -10.84 -8.93 -6.76
CA THR A 147 -10.52 -7.55 -6.38
C THR A 147 -11.76 -6.68 -6.23
N ALA A 148 -12.77 -6.87 -7.09
CA ALA A 148 -14.00 -6.09 -7.04
C ALA A 148 -14.78 -6.30 -5.72
N LYS A 149 -14.71 -7.49 -5.12
CA LYS A 149 -15.27 -7.73 -3.79
C LYS A 149 -14.52 -6.91 -2.73
N LEU A 150 -13.19 -7.02 -2.72
CA LEU A 150 -12.33 -6.27 -1.80
C LEU A 150 -12.58 -4.75 -1.89
N LEU A 151 -12.60 -4.18 -3.10
CA LEU A 151 -12.78 -2.74 -3.30
C LEU A 151 -14.12 -2.23 -2.78
N ARG A 152 -15.21 -3.00 -2.96
CA ARG A 152 -16.55 -2.66 -2.44
C ARG A 152 -16.56 -2.55 -0.92
N ASP A 153 -15.83 -3.42 -0.24
CA ASP A 153 -15.80 -3.47 1.22
C ASP A 153 -14.98 -2.31 1.85
N THR A 154 -14.19 -1.58 1.05
CA THR A 154 -13.33 -0.48 1.55
C THR A 154 -14.07 0.78 1.96
N GLY A 155 -15.20 1.07 1.29
CA GLY A 155 -15.95 2.32 1.42
C GLY A 155 -15.27 3.55 0.79
N ILE A 156 -14.21 3.36 -0.01
CA ILE A 156 -13.49 4.43 -0.71
C ILE A 156 -14.16 4.67 -2.07
N LEU A 157 -14.20 5.91 -2.54
CA LEU A 157 -14.62 6.17 -3.91
C LEU A 157 -13.55 5.63 -4.87
N TYR A 158 -13.90 4.60 -5.64
CA TYR A 158 -12.99 3.98 -6.61
C TYR A 158 -13.61 3.89 -8.00
N ARG A 159 -12.75 3.81 -9.02
CA ARG A 159 -13.12 3.21 -10.32
C ARG A 159 -12.16 2.06 -10.59
N HIS A 160 -12.74 0.93 -10.95
CA HIS A 160 -12.02 -0.29 -11.25
C HIS A 160 -11.95 -0.44 -12.77
N LEU A 161 -10.75 -0.31 -13.33
CA LEU A 161 -10.46 -0.39 -14.76
C LEU A 161 -9.82 -1.73 -15.09
N THR A 162 -10.08 -2.23 -16.28
CA THR A 162 -9.65 -3.57 -16.68
C THR A 162 -9.08 -3.58 -18.10
N TYR A 163 -8.08 -4.42 -18.35
CA TYR A 163 -7.55 -4.70 -19.69
C TYR A 163 -7.63 -6.19 -20.02
N LYS A 164 -7.52 -6.56 -21.30
CA LYS A 164 -7.71 -7.93 -21.81
C LYS A 164 -6.43 -8.52 -22.42
N GLU A 165 -5.43 -7.69 -22.62
CA GLU A 165 -4.16 -8.00 -23.22
C GLU A 165 -3.36 -8.95 -22.34
N ASN A 166 -2.73 -9.94 -22.98
CA ASN A 166 -1.85 -10.88 -22.31
C ASN A 166 -0.40 -10.42 -22.50
N PHE A 167 0.37 -10.46 -21.42
CA PHE A 167 1.79 -10.11 -21.43
C PHE A 167 2.62 -11.37 -21.17
N THR A 168 3.66 -11.57 -21.96
CA THR A 168 4.62 -12.66 -21.71
C THR A 168 5.46 -12.35 -20.47
N ALA A 169 6.04 -13.37 -19.83
CA ALA A 169 6.89 -13.18 -18.64
C ALA A 169 8.06 -12.20 -18.90
N ALA A 170 8.64 -12.22 -20.10
CA ALA A 170 9.70 -11.28 -20.49
C ALA A 170 9.18 -9.83 -20.59
N GLU A 171 7.96 -9.63 -21.05
CA GLU A 171 7.33 -8.31 -21.17
C GLU A 171 6.92 -7.74 -19.81
N VAL A 172 6.44 -8.60 -18.92
CA VAL A 172 6.17 -8.25 -17.53
C VAL A 172 7.47 -7.86 -16.82
N ALA A 173 8.54 -8.64 -16.99
CA ALA A 173 9.86 -8.32 -16.45
C ALA A 173 10.42 -7.00 -17.01
N ALA A 174 10.16 -6.71 -18.29
CA ALA A 174 10.50 -5.43 -18.93
C ALA A 174 9.55 -4.28 -18.55
N GLY A 175 8.54 -4.51 -17.70
CA GLY A 175 7.59 -3.49 -17.23
C GLY A 175 6.50 -3.10 -18.21
N LYS A 176 6.36 -3.75 -19.38
CA LYS A 176 5.36 -3.39 -20.39
C LYS A 176 3.93 -3.44 -19.85
N GLU A 177 3.62 -4.42 -19.01
CA GLU A 177 2.31 -4.54 -18.38
C GLU A 177 2.00 -3.35 -17.45
N ARG A 178 2.98 -2.86 -16.68
CA ARG A 178 2.80 -1.65 -15.85
C ARG A 178 2.53 -0.44 -16.71
N HIS A 179 3.29 -0.27 -17.79
CA HIS A 179 3.11 0.86 -18.70
C HIS A 179 1.73 0.81 -19.34
N HIS A 180 1.26 -0.37 -19.75
CA HIS A 180 -0.09 -0.55 -20.28
C HIS A 180 -1.16 -0.13 -19.26
N GLN A 181 -1.09 -0.64 -18.03
CA GLN A 181 -2.04 -0.27 -16.96
C GLN A 181 -2.05 1.23 -16.67
N ARG A 182 -0.87 1.86 -16.61
CA ARG A 182 -0.75 3.32 -16.42
C ARG A 182 -1.39 4.08 -17.57
N ASN A 183 -1.19 3.64 -18.80
CA ASN A 183 -1.80 4.25 -19.98
C ASN A 183 -3.32 4.07 -20.00
N THR A 184 -3.86 2.91 -19.61
CA THR A 184 -5.30 2.71 -19.45
C THR A 184 -5.91 3.68 -18.43
N ALA A 185 -5.21 3.94 -17.32
CA ALA A 185 -5.64 4.95 -16.35
C ALA A 185 -5.60 6.37 -16.92
N LEU A 186 -4.52 6.74 -17.61
CA LEU A 186 -4.36 8.05 -18.25
C LEU A 186 -5.46 8.30 -19.28
N GLU A 187 -5.71 7.33 -20.16
CA GLU A 187 -6.76 7.39 -21.18
C GLU A 187 -8.15 7.57 -20.53
N HIS A 188 -8.39 6.91 -19.39
CA HIS A 188 -9.61 7.08 -18.63
C HIS A 188 -9.74 8.48 -18.02
N ILE A 189 -8.66 9.00 -17.43
CA ILE A 189 -8.58 10.35 -16.84
C ILE A 189 -8.81 11.42 -17.92
N GLU A 190 -8.15 11.27 -19.07
CA GLU A 190 -8.23 12.19 -20.21
C GLU A 190 -9.62 12.21 -20.82
N ARG A 191 -10.17 11.04 -21.13
CA ARG A 191 -11.52 10.90 -21.73
C ARG A 191 -12.61 11.55 -20.88
N HIS A 192 -12.52 11.41 -19.56
CA HIS A 192 -13.51 11.99 -18.64
C HIS A 192 -13.13 13.38 -18.12
N ARG A 193 -11.97 13.93 -18.56
CA ARG A 193 -11.43 15.22 -18.14
C ARG A 193 -11.46 15.40 -16.61
N LEU A 194 -10.98 14.40 -15.87
CA LEU A 194 -11.00 14.43 -14.41
C LEU A 194 -9.99 15.48 -13.90
N ALA A 195 -10.46 16.71 -13.64
CA ALA A 195 -9.61 17.80 -13.12
C ALA A 195 -9.10 17.47 -11.71
N ALA A 196 -7.84 17.05 -11.62
CA ALA A 196 -7.27 16.42 -10.44
C ALA A 196 -5.74 16.54 -10.40
N ILE A 197 -5.17 16.27 -9.22
CA ILE A 197 -3.76 15.91 -9.09
C ILE A 197 -3.66 14.39 -9.17
N VAL A 198 -2.88 13.89 -10.12
CA VAL A 198 -2.70 12.46 -10.40
C VAL A 198 -1.39 11.98 -9.78
N HIS A 199 -1.47 10.93 -8.97
CA HIS A 199 -0.33 10.26 -8.35
C HIS A 199 -0.35 8.77 -8.69
N PHE A 200 0.78 8.22 -9.17
CA PHE A 200 0.91 6.79 -9.43
C PHE A 200 1.46 6.08 -8.20
N ALA A 201 0.62 5.30 -7.55
CA ALA A 201 0.95 4.52 -6.36
C ALA A 201 1.22 3.06 -6.71
N GLY A 202 2.41 2.58 -6.37
CA GLY A 202 2.77 1.17 -6.42
C GLY A 202 1.96 0.38 -5.40
N LEU A 203 1.66 -0.87 -5.74
CA LEU A 203 0.88 -1.74 -4.87
C LEU A 203 1.55 -1.95 -3.50
N GLY A 204 2.88 -2.00 -3.49
CA GLY A 204 3.71 -2.17 -2.29
C GLY A 204 4.10 -0.87 -1.59
N ASP A 205 3.70 0.30 -2.10
CA ASP A 205 4.11 1.59 -1.53
C ASP A 205 3.51 1.84 -0.14
N VAL A 206 4.19 2.69 0.62
CA VAL A 206 3.80 3.10 1.96
C VAL A 206 3.77 4.62 2.01
N TYR A 207 2.67 5.19 2.51
CA TYR A 207 2.43 6.62 2.52
C TYR A 207 2.20 7.16 3.93
N GLU A 208 2.79 8.30 4.23
CA GLU A 208 2.39 9.13 5.37
C GLU A 208 1.13 9.94 5.01
N LEU A 209 0.18 10.11 5.93
CA LEU A 209 -1.08 10.82 5.63
C LEU A 209 -0.85 12.28 5.20
N ARG A 210 0.13 12.97 5.79
CA ARG A 210 0.43 14.37 5.46
C ARG A 210 0.92 14.57 4.03
N PHE A 211 1.47 13.53 3.41
CA PHE A 211 1.91 13.57 2.02
C PHE A 211 0.76 13.93 1.06
N PHE A 212 -0.45 13.42 1.32
CA PHE A 212 -1.61 13.73 0.46
C PHE A 212 -2.04 15.20 0.55
N ASP A 213 -1.78 15.88 1.66
CA ASP A 213 -2.00 17.33 1.75
C ASP A 213 -0.93 18.13 0.99
N GLN A 214 0.27 17.59 0.85
CA GLN A 214 1.33 18.19 0.00
C GLN A 214 1.00 18.01 -1.48
N LEU A 215 0.50 16.84 -1.89
CA LEU A 215 0.06 16.60 -3.27
C LEU A 215 -0.96 17.64 -3.74
N ARG A 216 -1.87 18.07 -2.86
CA ARG A 216 -2.90 19.07 -3.19
C ARG A 216 -2.36 20.48 -3.43
N GLN A 217 -1.13 20.76 -3.02
CA GLN A 217 -0.48 22.05 -3.25
C GLN A 217 0.19 22.11 -4.63
N ILE A 218 0.24 21.00 -5.37
CA ILE A 218 0.81 20.94 -6.71
C ILE A 218 -0.09 21.72 -7.67
N SER A 219 0.46 22.73 -8.33
CA SER A 219 -0.23 23.51 -9.36
C SER A 219 -0.15 22.86 -10.75
N THR A 220 1.03 22.34 -11.11
CA THR A 220 1.32 21.75 -12.42
C THR A 220 2.03 20.40 -12.28
N PHE A 221 3.22 20.38 -11.69
CA PHE A 221 4.05 19.19 -11.52
C PHE A 221 4.78 19.30 -10.19
N GLY A 222 4.88 18.19 -9.47
CA GLY A 222 5.64 18.07 -8.24
C GLY A 222 6.43 16.77 -8.24
N ALA A 223 7.65 16.81 -7.73
CA ALA A 223 8.51 15.64 -7.57
C ALA A 223 9.16 15.65 -6.19
N TRP A 224 9.43 14.46 -5.66
CA TRP A 224 9.99 14.25 -4.32
C TRP A 224 10.91 13.04 -4.29
N PRO A 225 11.81 12.93 -3.30
CA PRO A 225 12.59 11.73 -3.10
C PRO A 225 11.73 10.56 -2.60
N VAL A 226 12.00 9.37 -3.15
CA VAL A 226 11.38 8.11 -2.76
C VAL A 226 12.47 7.17 -2.26
N ALA A 227 12.26 6.60 -1.09
CA ALA A 227 13.09 5.52 -0.57
C ALA A 227 12.55 4.18 -1.05
N ARG A 228 13.42 3.37 -1.66
CA ARG A 228 13.11 2.01 -2.11
C ARG A 228 13.97 1.01 -1.37
N MET A 229 13.35 -0.09 -0.96
CA MET A 229 14.01 -1.22 -0.34
C MET A 229 13.73 -2.47 -1.19
N SER A 230 14.77 -3.17 -1.62
CA SER A 230 14.61 -4.41 -2.37
C SER A 230 14.19 -5.54 -1.44
N ARG A 231 13.25 -6.40 -1.90
CA ARG A 231 12.91 -7.63 -1.18
C ARG A 231 14.18 -8.49 -1.09
N ASN A 232 14.51 -8.97 0.11
CA ASN A 232 15.67 -9.82 0.42
C ASN A 232 17.05 -9.15 0.41
N GLU A 233 17.13 -7.82 0.20
CA GLU A 233 18.38 -7.09 0.37
C GLU A 233 18.26 -6.13 1.56
N ARG A 234 19.31 -6.04 2.38
CA ARG A 234 19.43 -4.95 3.38
C ARG A 234 19.94 -3.68 2.71
N LYS A 235 19.34 -3.31 1.58
CA LYS A 235 19.75 -2.19 0.73
C LYS A 235 18.60 -1.20 0.64
N VAL A 236 18.88 0.06 0.99
CA VAL A 236 17.93 1.16 0.88
C VAL A 236 18.51 2.19 -0.07
N VAL A 237 17.81 2.43 -1.16
CA VAL A 237 18.19 3.43 -2.17
C VAL A 237 17.19 4.57 -2.14
N ILE A 238 17.68 5.79 -1.99
CA ILE A 238 16.87 7.00 -2.13
C ILE A 238 17.11 7.57 -3.51
N GLN A 239 16.04 7.79 -4.26
CA GLN A 239 16.07 8.47 -5.55
C GLN A 239 15.13 9.64 -5.57
N GLY A 240 15.52 10.75 -6.19
CA GLY A 240 14.68 11.94 -6.21
C GLY A 240 15.25 13.09 -7.02
N PRO A 241 14.50 14.20 -7.13
CA PRO A 241 14.95 15.37 -7.84
C PRO A 241 16.03 16.11 -7.03
N ALA A 242 17.06 16.58 -7.73
CA ALA A 242 17.99 17.58 -7.21
C ALA A 242 17.43 18.97 -7.56
N CYS A 243 17.00 19.72 -6.56
CA CYS A 243 16.34 21.01 -6.75
C CYS A 243 17.25 22.18 -6.32
N SER A 244 17.18 23.27 -7.07
CA SER A 244 17.61 24.60 -6.61
C SER A 244 16.39 25.50 -6.57
N SER A 245 15.99 25.94 -5.38
CA SER A 245 14.72 26.62 -5.14
C SER A 245 13.53 25.80 -5.69
N SER A 246 12.72 26.36 -6.60
CA SER A 246 11.57 25.67 -7.21
C SER A 246 11.88 25.02 -8.57
N LYS A 247 13.17 24.88 -8.94
CA LYS A 247 13.60 24.31 -10.21
C LYS A 247 14.29 22.97 -10.00
N VAL A 248 13.86 21.95 -10.74
CA VAL A 248 14.54 20.65 -10.81
C VAL A 248 15.74 20.79 -11.74
N LEU A 249 16.94 20.56 -11.22
CA LEU A 249 18.21 20.62 -11.97
C LEU A 249 18.66 19.25 -12.49
N GLY A 250 18.16 18.18 -11.90
CA GLY A 250 18.52 16.81 -12.25
C GLY A 250 17.93 15.82 -11.27
N TRP A 251 18.46 14.59 -11.28
CA TRP A 251 18.01 13.50 -10.42
C TRP A 251 19.21 12.85 -9.74
N PHE A 252 19.04 12.48 -8.47
CA PHE A 252 20.05 11.77 -7.72
C PHE A 252 19.57 10.35 -7.35
N SER A 253 20.53 9.45 -7.16
CA SER A 253 20.30 8.12 -6.60
C SER A 253 21.40 7.85 -5.58
N ARG A 254 21.03 7.61 -4.33
CA ARG A 254 21.95 7.36 -3.21
C ARG A 254 21.60 6.05 -2.53
N ASP A 255 22.55 5.14 -2.46
CA ASP A 255 22.49 3.97 -1.59
C ASP A 255 22.89 4.40 -0.16
N LEU A 256 22.03 4.13 0.82
CA LEU A 256 22.28 4.48 2.22
C LEU A 256 23.24 3.52 2.93
N MET A 257 23.49 2.34 2.35
CA MET A 257 24.29 1.28 2.96
C MET A 257 25.73 1.27 2.44
N SER A 258 26.02 1.97 1.34
CA SER A 258 27.40 2.17 0.90
C SER A 258 28.02 3.32 1.69
N ASN A 259 29.00 2.99 2.53
CA ASN A 259 29.72 3.97 3.34
C ASN A 259 30.65 4.79 2.43
N GLY A 260 30.16 5.91 1.91
CA GLY A 260 30.96 6.91 1.21
C GLY A 260 31.23 6.62 -0.26
N THR A 261 30.34 7.09 -1.12
CA THR A 261 30.68 7.92 -2.29
C THR A 261 29.35 8.44 -2.83
N ALA A 262 29.08 9.72 -2.62
CA ALA A 262 28.12 10.40 -3.47
C ALA A 262 28.75 10.38 -4.87
N GLY A 263 28.37 9.40 -5.69
CA GLY A 263 28.73 9.37 -7.09
C GLY A 263 28.08 10.57 -7.77
N THR A 264 28.76 11.72 -7.74
CA THR A 264 28.66 12.70 -8.82
C THR A 264 29.14 11.94 -10.07
N GLY A 265 28.19 11.47 -10.87
CA GLY A 265 28.46 10.66 -12.06
C GLY A 265 29.38 11.39 -13.02
N GLY A 266 30.67 11.11 -12.93
CA GLY A 266 31.70 11.46 -13.89
C GLY A 266 32.39 10.18 -14.32
N GLY A 267 32.02 9.67 -15.50
CA GLY A 267 32.73 8.57 -16.17
C GLY A 267 31.84 7.40 -16.55
N THR A 268 31.76 7.13 -17.86
CA THR A 268 30.94 6.14 -18.59
C THR A 268 29.44 6.41 -18.62
N ALA A 269 28.98 6.99 -19.74
CA ALA A 269 27.58 7.17 -20.19
C ALA A 269 26.52 6.84 -19.12
N ALA A 270 26.43 7.67 -18.09
CA ALA A 270 25.48 7.49 -17.01
C ALA A 270 24.10 7.68 -17.60
N THR A 271 23.40 6.56 -17.85
CA THR A 271 21.96 6.58 -18.03
C THR A 271 21.41 7.38 -16.87
N SER A 272 20.78 8.53 -17.17
CA SER A 272 20.10 9.33 -16.16
C SER A 272 19.27 8.36 -15.32
N PRO A 273 19.35 8.41 -13.97
CA PRO A 273 18.59 7.47 -13.15
C PRO A 273 17.13 7.54 -13.59
N GLU A 274 16.59 6.36 -13.96
CA GLU A 274 15.23 6.24 -14.46
C GLU A 274 14.28 6.82 -13.42
N ILE A 275 13.50 7.83 -13.82
CA ILE A 275 12.56 8.51 -12.94
C ILE A 275 11.39 7.56 -12.73
N ASP A 276 11.28 7.04 -11.52
CA ASP A 276 10.14 6.20 -11.16
C ASP A 276 8.88 7.06 -11.03
N VAL A 277 7.75 6.55 -11.52
CA VAL A 277 6.46 7.26 -11.52
C VAL A 277 5.93 7.50 -10.11
N HIS A 278 6.46 6.78 -9.12
CA HIS A 278 6.13 6.92 -7.70
C HIS A 278 6.71 8.21 -7.08
N GLY A 279 7.67 8.86 -7.76
CA GLY A 279 8.36 10.05 -7.28
C GLY A 279 7.80 11.37 -7.79
N PHE A 280 6.68 11.36 -8.51
CA PHE A 280 6.05 12.58 -9.00
C PHE A 280 4.52 12.51 -9.07
N ALA A 281 3.89 13.69 -9.09
CA ALA A 281 2.48 13.87 -9.39
C ALA A 281 2.29 15.12 -10.24
N PHE A 282 1.18 15.17 -10.96
CA PHE A 282 0.92 16.26 -11.90
C PHE A 282 -0.57 16.61 -11.96
N ASN A 283 -0.85 17.82 -12.42
CA ASN A 283 -2.19 18.28 -12.68
C ASN A 283 -2.70 17.69 -13.99
N SER A 284 -3.77 16.90 -13.94
CA SER A 284 -4.32 16.15 -15.08
C SER A 284 -4.76 17.02 -16.25
N SER A 285 -5.02 18.32 -16.05
CA SER A 285 -5.30 19.25 -17.14
C SER A 285 -4.24 19.23 -18.25
N VAL A 286 -3.00 18.88 -17.90
CA VAL A 286 -1.92 18.62 -18.87
C VAL A 286 -2.18 17.40 -19.76
N LEU A 287 -3.33 16.72 -19.72
CA LEU A 287 -3.62 15.64 -20.68
C LEU A 287 -4.50 16.13 -21.84
N TRP A 288 -5.17 17.28 -21.70
CA TRP A 288 -6.13 17.77 -22.69
C TRP A 288 -6.14 19.29 -22.89
N ASP A 289 -5.43 20.06 -22.06
CA ASP A 289 -5.34 21.52 -22.18
C ASP A 289 -4.04 21.92 -22.91
N PRO A 290 -4.10 22.23 -24.22
CA PRO A 290 -2.91 22.54 -25.00
C PRO A 290 -2.22 23.84 -24.55
N GLU A 291 -2.95 24.78 -23.93
CA GLU A 291 -2.34 26.02 -23.42
C GLU A 291 -1.35 25.75 -22.28
N ARG A 292 -1.45 24.61 -21.60
CA ARG A 292 -0.53 24.22 -20.52
C ARG A 292 0.79 23.65 -21.01
N TRP A 293 0.87 23.15 -22.24
CA TRP A 293 2.16 22.81 -22.87
C TRP A 293 2.98 24.05 -23.22
N GLY A 294 2.31 25.16 -23.57
CA GLY A 294 2.97 26.41 -23.98
C GLY A 294 3.47 27.29 -22.84
N ARG A 295 3.15 26.98 -21.57
CA ARG A 295 3.52 27.76 -20.38
C ARG A 295 4.63 27.14 -19.54
N TYR A 296 5.38 26.18 -20.07
CA TYR A 296 6.69 25.91 -19.49
C TYR A 296 7.55 27.16 -19.70
N PRO A 297 8.23 27.70 -18.68
CA PRO A 297 9.21 28.75 -18.91
C PRO A 297 10.36 28.11 -19.69
N THR A 298 10.27 28.11 -21.02
CA THR A 298 11.43 28.03 -21.88
C THR A 298 12.26 29.26 -21.56
N SER A 299 13.30 29.06 -20.76
CA SER A 299 14.31 30.08 -20.55
C SER A 299 14.96 30.38 -21.89
N GLU A 300 14.58 31.55 -22.41
CA GLU A 300 15.11 32.32 -23.54
C GLU A 300 14.94 31.78 -24.98
N PRO A 301 14.59 32.69 -25.93
CA PRO A 301 14.70 32.42 -27.34
C PRO A 301 16.18 32.48 -27.75
N ASP A 302 16.63 31.47 -28.48
CA ASP A 302 17.93 31.45 -29.14
C ASP A 302 18.01 32.62 -30.11
N LYS A 303 18.73 33.68 -29.72
CA LYS A 303 19.06 34.80 -30.60
C LYS A 303 20.30 34.42 -31.38
N THR A 304 20.11 33.82 -32.56
CA THR A 304 21.14 33.86 -33.60
C THR A 304 20.51 34.28 -34.92
N ARG A 305 20.90 35.51 -35.28
CA ARG A 305 20.88 36.10 -36.62
C ARG A 305 21.96 35.45 -37.47
#